data_AF-A0A660QWR5-F1
#
_entry.id   AF-A0A660QWR5-F1
#
_cell.length_a   1.000
_cell.length_b   1.000
_cell.length_c   1.000
_cell.angle_alpha   90.00
_cell.angle_beta   90.00
_cell.angle_gamma   90.00
#
_symmetry.space_group_name_H-M   'P 1'
#
loop_
_entity.id
_entity.type
_entity.pdbx_description
1 polymer ?
#
loop_
_entity_poly.entity_id
_entity_poly.type
_entity_poly.pdbx_seq_one_letter_code
_entity_poly.pdbx_strand_id
1 'polypeptide(L)'
;MTMDIKTVEELNGLIRGGGIREYIQWEERAKLGQIKDIAEEMAEQSQHLKWIWLAGPSSAGKTTFTQRLATALNAQGIPTHQISLDNYFLNRELTPKNAKGEYDYEHIEAIDLPLLERHLDQLENG
;
A
#
# COMPACT_ATOMS: atom_id res chain seq x y z
N MET A 1 -27.80 3.99 1.24
CA MET A 1 -27.77 3.90 2.72
C MET A 1 -26.33 3.64 3.10
N THR A 2 -25.61 4.66 3.58
CA THR A 2 -24.25 4.52 4.11
C THR A 2 -24.35 4.07 5.56
N MET A 3 -23.68 2.97 5.93
CA MET A 3 -23.54 2.55 7.34
C MET A 3 -22.32 3.27 7.96
N ASP A 4 -22.42 4.58 8.15
CA ASP A 4 -21.32 5.37 8.71
C ASP A 4 -21.30 5.21 10.24
N ILE A 5 -20.31 4.46 10.75
CA ILE A 5 -20.10 4.24 12.20
C ILE A 5 -19.00 5.19 12.67
N LYS A 6 -19.36 6.09 13.58
CA LYS A 6 -18.44 7.13 14.10
C LYS A 6 -18.01 6.86 15.53
N THR A 7 -18.73 5.99 16.24
CA THR A 7 -18.46 5.74 17.66
C THR A 7 -18.34 4.25 17.97
N VAL A 8 -17.62 3.97 19.06
CA VAL A 8 -17.50 2.61 19.61
C VAL A 8 -18.87 2.09 20.10
N GLU A 9 -19.74 2.99 20.56
CA GLU A 9 -21.10 2.63 20.99
C GLU A 9 -21.95 2.11 19.82
N GLU A 10 -21.93 2.82 18.69
CA GLU A 10 -22.61 2.40 17.45
C GLU A 10 -22.09 1.05 16.95
N LEU A 11 -20.77 0.86 16.95
CA LEU A 11 -20.15 -0.40 16.56
C LEU A 11 -20.60 -1.56 17.47
N ASN A 12 -20.59 -1.34 18.78
CA ASN A 12 -21.04 -2.33 19.75
C ASN A 12 -22.53 -2.65 19.60
N GLY A 13 -23.36 -1.64 19.33
CA GLY A 13 -24.77 -1.84 19.02
C GLY A 13 -24.96 -2.73 17.79
N LEU A 14 -24.19 -2.49 16.72
CA LEU A 14 -24.22 -3.30 15.51
C LEU A 14 -23.78 -4.75 15.77
N ILE A 15 -22.70 -4.95 16.52
CA ILE A 15 -22.20 -6.29 16.89
C ILE A 15 -23.27 -7.05 17.66
N ARG A 16 -23.87 -6.43 18.68
CA ARG A 16 -24.94 -7.06 19.48
C ARG A 16 -26.19 -7.35 18.66
N GLY A 17 -26.49 -6.51 17.66
CA GLY A 17 -27.59 -6.71 16.72
C GLY A 17 -27.30 -7.72 15.61
N GLY A 18 -26.10 -8.30 15.55
CA GLY A 18 -25.71 -9.30 14.54
C GLY A 18 -25.36 -8.74 13.16
N GLY A 19 -25.38 -7.41 12.96
CA GLY A 19 -25.17 -6.76 11.65
C GLY A 19 -23.69 -6.52 11.27
N ILE A 20 -22.76 -7.05 12.06
CA ILE A 20 -21.32 -6.80 11.85
C ILE A 20 -20.80 -7.36 10.54
N ARG A 21 -21.36 -8.48 10.07
CA ARG A 21 -20.93 -9.13 8.83
C ARG A 21 -21.28 -8.27 7.62
N GLU A 22 -22.51 -7.77 7.57
CA GLU A 22 -23.01 -6.90 6.50
C GLU A 22 -22.21 -5.59 6.44
N TYR A 23 -21.88 -5.04 7.61
CA TYR A 23 -21.02 -3.86 7.71
C TYR A 23 -19.61 -4.10 7.18
N ILE A 24 -18.94 -5.17 7.60
CA ILE A 24 -17.60 -5.52 7.07
C ILE A 24 -17.64 -5.66 5.54
N GLN A 25 -18.64 -6.37 5.01
CA GLN A 25 -18.81 -6.53 3.56
C GLN A 25 -19.14 -5.21 2.85
N TRP A 26 -19.82 -4.29 3.51
CA TRP A 26 -20.10 -2.96 2.98
C TRP A 26 -18.82 -2.13 2.91
N GLU A 27 -18.07 -2.03 4.01
CA GLU A 27 -16.80 -1.30 4.09
C GLU A 27 -15.77 -1.83 3.09
N GLU A 28 -15.67 -3.16 2.94
CA GLU A 28 -14.76 -3.75 1.96
C GLU A 28 -15.15 -3.39 0.52
N ARG A 29 -16.44 -3.40 0.20
CA ARG A 29 -16.94 -2.96 -1.12
C ARG A 29 -16.71 -1.47 -1.34
N ALA A 30 -16.93 -0.64 -0.33
CA ALA A 30 -16.68 0.80 -0.41
C ALA A 30 -15.19 1.08 -0.70
N LYS A 31 -14.28 0.39 0.01
CA LYS A 31 -12.84 0.52 -0.19
C LYS A 31 -12.38 0.01 -1.55
N LEU A 32 -12.96 -1.09 -2.04
CA LEU A 32 -12.72 -1.57 -3.39
C LEU A 32 -13.21 -0.60 -4.47
N GLY A 33 -14.37 0.03 -4.24
CA GLY A 33 -14.89 1.10 -5.10
C GLY A 33 -13.91 2.26 -5.21
N GLN A 34 -13.42 2.78 -4.07
CA GLN A 34 -12.43 3.85 -4.05
C GLN A 34 -11.14 3.49 -4.81
N ILE A 35 -10.64 2.25 -4.65
CA ILE A 35 -9.45 1.79 -5.38
C ILE A 35 -9.72 1.75 -6.89
N LYS A 36 -10.91 1.32 -7.30
CA LYS A 36 -11.33 1.31 -8.69
C LYS A 36 -11.38 2.73 -9.25
N ASP A 37 -11.98 3.66 -8.53
CA ASP A 37 -12.09 5.07 -8.95
C ASP A 37 -10.69 5.69 -9.13
N ILE A 38 -9.76 5.44 -8.21
CA ILE A 38 -8.35 5.87 -8.32
C ILE A 38 -7.70 5.26 -9.58
N ALA A 39 -7.93 3.97 -9.85
CA ALA A 39 -7.36 3.30 -11.02
C ALA A 39 -7.94 3.86 -12.33
N GLU A 40 -9.22 4.21 -12.36
CA GLU A 40 -9.86 4.87 -13.51
C GLU A 40 -9.26 6.26 -13.74
N GLU A 41 -9.10 7.07 -12.70
CA GLU A 41 -8.43 8.39 -12.80
C GLU A 41 -7.00 8.27 -13.31
N MET A 42 -6.22 7.32 -12.78
CA MET A 42 -4.86 7.04 -13.26
C MET A 42 -4.83 6.57 -14.71
N ALA A 43 -5.86 5.84 -15.15
CA ALA A 43 -5.92 5.32 -16.51
C ALA A 43 -6.05 6.43 -17.56
N GLU A 44 -6.78 7.50 -17.24
CA GLU A 44 -6.90 8.69 -18.08
C GLU A 44 -5.54 9.37 -18.35
N GLN A 45 -4.57 9.21 -17.45
CA GLN A 45 -3.23 9.81 -17.53
C GLN A 45 -2.13 8.78 -17.84
N SER A 46 -2.52 7.55 -18.19
CA SER A 46 -1.61 6.40 -18.32
C SER A 46 -0.45 6.60 -19.30
N GLN A 47 -0.60 7.46 -20.32
CA GLN A 47 0.46 7.78 -21.27
C GLN A 47 1.68 8.48 -20.65
N HIS A 48 1.54 9.07 -19.46
CA HIS A 48 2.60 9.79 -18.77
C HIS A 48 2.97 9.15 -17.43
N LEU A 49 2.21 8.14 -17.00
CA LEU A 49 2.38 7.52 -15.70
C LEU A 49 3.39 6.37 -15.80
N LYS A 50 4.60 6.60 -15.29
CA LYS A 50 5.67 5.60 -15.21
C LYS A 50 5.82 4.97 -13.83
N TRP A 51 5.62 5.76 -12.77
CA TRP A 51 5.86 5.35 -11.39
C TRP A 51 4.66 5.67 -10.50
N ILE A 52 4.33 4.72 -9.61
CA ILE A 52 3.36 4.90 -8.53
C ILE A 52 4.06 4.61 -7.21
N TRP A 53 4.19 5.63 -6.38
CA TRP A 53 4.84 5.52 -5.07
C TRP A 53 3.80 5.42 -3.97
N LEU A 54 3.89 4.37 -3.14
CA LEU A 54 2.99 4.14 -2.02
C LEU A 54 3.76 4.23 -0.71
N ALA A 55 3.61 5.36 -0.02
CA ALA A 55 4.25 5.63 1.26
C ALA A 55 3.27 5.46 2.44
N GLY A 56 3.82 5.21 3.63
CA GLY A 56 3.06 5.09 4.88
C GLY A 56 3.80 4.24 5.89
N PRO A 57 3.42 4.28 7.18
CA PRO A 57 4.10 3.52 8.23
C PRO A 57 3.97 2.01 8.01
N SER A 58 4.83 1.23 8.67
CA SER A 58 4.69 -0.22 8.71
C SER A 58 3.29 -0.63 9.16
N SER A 59 2.77 -1.72 8.61
CA SER A 59 1.41 -2.24 8.89
C SER A 59 0.22 -1.35 8.50
N ALA A 60 0.40 -0.23 7.79
CA ALA A 60 -0.70 0.61 7.29
C ALA A 60 -1.56 -0.04 6.18
N GLY A 61 -1.29 -1.30 5.81
CA GLY A 61 -1.99 -2.01 4.74
C GLY A 61 -1.48 -1.70 3.33
N LYS A 62 -0.29 -1.11 3.19
CA LYS A 62 0.31 -0.73 1.90
C LYS A 62 0.36 -1.90 0.93
N THR A 63 0.94 -3.04 1.34
CA THR A 63 1.06 -4.24 0.50
C THR A 63 -0.29 -4.71 -0.04
N THR A 64 -1.32 -4.71 0.80
CA THR A 64 -2.69 -5.06 0.39
C THR A 64 -3.27 -4.05 -0.59
N PHE A 65 -3.07 -2.75 -0.33
CA PHE A 65 -3.51 -1.69 -1.23
C PHE A 65 -2.79 -1.76 -2.57
N THR A 66 -1.46 -1.91 -2.60
CA THR A 66 -0.65 -2.05 -3.82
C THR A 66 -1.16 -3.21 -4.68
N GLN A 67 -1.41 -4.38 -4.08
CA GLN A 67 -1.90 -5.53 -4.82
C GLN A 67 -3.29 -5.29 -5.42
N ARG A 68 -4.19 -4.65 -4.67
CA ARG A 68 -5.55 -4.33 -5.14
C ARG A 68 -5.54 -3.26 -6.23
N LEU A 69 -4.73 -2.22 -6.08
CA LEU A 69 -4.55 -1.17 -7.08
C LEU A 69 -3.95 -1.73 -8.36
N ALA A 70 -2.88 -2.55 -8.26
CA ALA A 70 -2.29 -3.21 -9.42
C ALA A 70 -3.31 -4.09 -10.16
N THR A 71 -4.14 -4.83 -9.43
CA THR A 71 -5.24 -5.61 -10.02
C THR A 71 -6.23 -4.71 -10.78
N ALA A 72 -6.62 -3.58 -10.18
CA ALA A 72 -7.55 -2.64 -10.79
C ALA A 72 -6.97 -1.98 -12.06
N LEU A 73 -5.71 -1.54 -12.02
CA LEU A 73 -5.00 -0.97 -13.18
C LEU A 73 -4.85 -1.99 -14.32
N ASN A 74 -4.48 -3.24 -14.00
CA ASN A 74 -4.41 -4.31 -15.00
C ASN A 74 -5.78 -4.59 -15.64
N ALA A 75 -6.87 -4.50 -14.87
CA ALA A 75 -8.23 -4.65 -15.41
C ALA A 75 -8.62 -3.50 -16.38
N GLN A 76 -7.99 -2.33 -16.23
CA GLN A 76 -8.10 -1.19 -17.17
C GLN A 76 -7.11 -1.29 -18.35
N GLY A 77 -6.37 -2.40 -18.49
CA GLY A 77 -5.40 -2.60 -19.56
C GLY A 77 -4.04 -1.93 -19.32
N ILE A 78 -3.74 -1.51 -18.08
CA ILE A 78 -2.49 -0.85 -17.72
C ILE A 78 -1.58 -1.87 -17.01
N PRO A 79 -0.57 -2.42 -17.71
CA PRO A 79 0.33 -3.39 -17.12
C PRO A 79 1.13 -2.73 -16.00
N THR A 80 1.03 -3.29 -14.80
CA THR A 80 1.68 -2.74 -13.60
C THR A 80 2.59 -3.78 -12.95
N HIS A 81 3.81 -3.38 -12.63
CA HIS A 81 4.78 -4.20 -11.89
C HIS A 81 5.00 -3.64 -10.49
N GLN A 82 4.86 -4.49 -9.47
CA GLN A 82 5.09 -4.11 -8.08
C GLN A 82 6.56 -4.29 -7.70
N ILE A 83 7.13 -3.29 -7.04
CA ILE A 83 8.45 -3.34 -6.42
C ILE A 83 8.25 -3.03 -4.94
N SER A 84 8.75 -3.91 -4.07
CA SER A 84 8.74 -3.69 -2.62
C SER A 84 10.10 -3.14 -2.18
N LEU A 85 10.10 -2.07 -1.39
CA LEU A 85 11.30 -1.59 -0.70
C LEU A 85 11.86 -2.62 0.27
N ASP A 86 11.03 -3.56 0.74
CA ASP A 86 11.46 -4.64 1.63
C ASP A 86 12.54 -5.53 0.98
N ASN A 87 12.59 -5.58 -0.36
CA ASN A 87 13.59 -6.34 -1.11
C ASN A 87 14.98 -5.67 -1.12
N TYR A 88 15.09 -4.45 -0.60
CA TYR A 88 16.30 -3.65 -0.62
C TYR A 88 16.86 -3.44 0.79
N PHE A 89 16.32 -4.06 1.84
CA PHE A 89 16.96 -4.02 3.15
C PHE A 89 18.34 -4.68 3.13
N LEU A 90 19.31 -4.02 3.75
CA LEU A 90 20.62 -4.59 3.99
C LEU A 90 20.54 -5.76 4.98
N ASN A 91 21.56 -6.61 4.94
CA ASN A 91 21.73 -7.65 5.96
C ASN A 91 21.76 -7.02 7.35
N ARG A 92 21.20 -7.74 8.34
CA ARG A 92 21.09 -7.29 9.73
C ARG A 92 22.39 -6.74 10.32
N GLU A 93 23.53 -7.30 9.95
CA GLU A 93 24.85 -6.88 10.42
C GLU A 93 25.27 -5.48 9.94
N LEU A 94 24.71 -5.05 8.81
CA LEU A 94 24.96 -3.75 8.18
C LEU A 94 23.91 -2.71 8.56
N THR A 95 22.78 -3.13 9.13
CA THR A 95 21.73 -2.22 9.61
C THR A 95 22.28 -1.33 10.73
N PRO A 96 22.12 0.00 10.65
CA PRO A 96 22.51 0.92 11.71
C PRO A 96 21.90 0.55 13.06
N LYS A 97 22.57 0.93 14.14
CA LYS A 97 22.03 0.78 15.50
C LYS A 97 21.58 2.12 16.04
N ASN A 98 20.44 2.12 16.72
CA ASN A 98 19.94 3.29 17.44
C ASN A 98 20.77 3.55 18.72
N ALA A 99 20.42 4.62 19.46
CA ALA A 99 21.08 5.00 20.71
C ALA A 99 21.03 3.93 21.82
N LYS A 100 20.15 2.93 21.72
CA LYS A 100 20.03 1.80 22.65
C LYS A 100 20.84 0.57 22.22
N GLY A 101 21.53 0.64 21.08
CA GLY A 101 22.28 -0.48 20.51
C GLY A 101 21.42 -1.51 19.77
N GLU A 102 20.14 -1.20 19.53
CA GLU A 102 19.19 -2.04 18.78
C GLU A 102 19.24 -1.67 17.30
N TYR A 103 18.95 -2.63 16.40
CA TYR A 103 18.91 -2.37 14.96
C TYR A 103 17.78 -1.40 14.60
N ASP A 104 18.12 -0.36 13.86
CA ASP A 104 17.20 0.69 13.41
C ASP A 104 16.81 0.45 11.95
N TYR A 105 15.71 -0.28 11.76
CA TYR A 105 15.16 -0.59 10.44
C TYR A 105 14.37 0.57 9.82
N GLU A 106 14.11 1.63 10.57
CA GLU A 106 13.44 2.83 10.06
C GLU A 106 14.46 3.86 9.52
N HIS A 107 15.75 3.64 9.77
CA HIS A 107 16.81 4.48 9.23
C HIS A 107 16.97 4.25 7.72
N ILE A 108 17.13 5.32 6.94
CA ILE A 108 17.27 5.22 5.47
C ILE A 108 18.47 4.36 5.05
N GLU A 109 19.55 4.41 5.83
CA GLU A 109 20.76 3.60 5.61
C GLU A 109 20.57 2.10 5.91
N ALA A 110 19.40 1.67 6.41
CA ALA A 110 19.05 0.26 6.45
C ALA A 110 18.70 -0.31 5.06
N ILE A 111 18.52 0.55 4.05
CA ILE A 111 18.22 0.21 2.67
C ILE A 111 19.49 0.30 1.81
N ASP A 112 19.69 -0.66 0.93
CA ASP A 112 20.69 -0.64 -0.14
C ASP A 112 20.27 0.36 -1.22
N LEU A 113 20.49 1.66 -0.93
CA LEU A 113 20.18 2.76 -1.85
C LEU A 113 20.91 2.61 -3.19
N PRO A 114 22.21 2.24 -3.25
CA PRO A 114 22.89 2.01 -4.54
C PRO A 114 22.22 0.94 -5.40
N LEU A 115 21.77 -0.17 -4.80
CA LEU A 115 21.04 -1.22 -5.51
C LEU A 115 19.68 -0.73 -6.01
N LEU A 116 18.94 -0.01 -5.16
CA LEU A 116 17.65 0.55 -5.50
C LEU A 116 17.76 1.54 -6.66
N GLU A 117 18.66 2.52 -6.57
CA GLU A 117 18.93 3.50 -7.63
C GLU A 117 19.26 2.81 -8.95
N ARG A 118 20.17 1.81 -8.93
CA ARG A 118 20.52 1.05 -10.13
C ARG A 118 19.32 0.36 -10.76
N HIS A 119 18.44 -0.26 -9.97
CA HIS A 119 17.26 -0.93 -10.51
C HIS A 119 16.22 0.07 -11.04
N LEU A 120 16.04 1.21 -10.38
CA LEU A 120 15.16 2.27 -10.87
C LEU A 120 15.67 2.84 -12.21
N ASP A 121 16.98 3.09 -12.32
CA ASP A 121 17.60 3.57 -13.57
C ASP A 121 17.45 2.56 -14.71
N GLN A 122 17.61 1.26 -14.43
CA GLN A 122 17.39 0.20 -15.41
C GLN A 122 15.93 0.14 -15.88
N LEU A 123 14.97 0.29 -14.96
CA LEU A 123 13.55 0.29 -15.29
C LEU A 123 13.11 1.53 -16.06
N GLU A 124 13.71 2.68 -15.79
CA GLU A 124 13.40 3.94 -16.47
C GLU A 124 13.91 3.94 -17.93
N ASN A 125 15.06 3.31 -18.19
CA ASN A 125 15.74 3.35 -19.50
C ASN A 125 15.52 2.11 -20.38
N GLY A 126 15.00 1.01 -19.83
CA GLY A 126 14.80 -0.26 -20.56
C GLY A 126 16.10 -0.99 -20.88
#